data_AF-A0A2P2LE75-F1
#
_entry.id   AF-A0A2P2LE75-F1
#
_cell.length_a   1.000
_cell.length_b   1.000
_cell.length_c   1.000
_cell.angle_alpha   90.00
_cell.angle_beta   90.00
_cell.angle_gamma   90.00
#
_symmetry.space_group_name_H-M   'P 1'
#
loop_
_entity.id
_entity.type
_entity.pdbx_description
1 polymer ?
#
loop_
_entity_poly.entity_id
_entity_poly.type
_entity_poly.pdbx_seq_one_letter_code
_entity_poly.pdbx_strand_id
1 'polypeptide(L)'
;MFGQGTSQEKATLEVNLAAADQIARELRLRDIGGIIVVDFIDMADESNKRLVYEQMKRSVERDRSMVKVSELSKHGLMEITRKRVRPSVTFMISEPCTCCHATGRVEALETSFSKIEQEICRLLAEVDQTAYLENPKAWPRFILRVDHHMCNYLTSGKKTRLAILSSSLKVWLLLKVARGFTRGAFELKLFTDDKANNKQHQAGISVLQQTEARTVNSGRKVTLVPVKKRKASGK
;
A
#
# COMPACT_ATOMS: atom_id res chain seq x y z
N MET A 1 38.53 2.52 -31.22
CA MET A 1 37.24 2.99 -30.67
C MET A 1 37.54 3.83 -29.44
N PHE A 2 37.72 5.15 -29.59
CA PHE A 2 38.03 6.07 -28.48
C PHE A 2 37.17 7.32 -28.65
N GLY A 3 36.13 7.49 -27.83
CA GLY A 3 35.28 8.69 -27.92
C GLY A 3 33.92 8.61 -27.21
N GLN A 4 33.45 7.42 -26.81
CA GLN A 4 32.13 7.30 -26.15
C GLN A 4 32.18 7.65 -24.66
N GLY A 5 33.26 7.31 -23.93
CA GLY A 5 33.36 7.53 -22.47
C GLY A 5 33.28 9.00 -22.04
N THR A 6 34.03 9.89 -22.71
CA THR A 6 34.03 11.33 -22.37
C THR A 6 32.69 12.00 -22.69
N SER A 7 32.00 11.54 -23.74
CA SER A 7 30.68 12.06 -24.09
C SER A 7 29.61 11.66 -23.07
N GLN A 8 29.71 10.45 -22.52
CA GLN A 8 28.78 9.95 -21.52
C GLN A 8 28.98 10.64 -20.17
N GLU A 9 30.22 10.81 -19.71
CA GLU A 9 30.52 11.53 -18.46
C GLU A 9 30.02 12.97 -18.50
N LYS A 10 30.19 13.66 -19.62
CA LYS A 10 29.68 15.02 -19.82
C LYS A 10 28.14 15.05 -19.80
N ALA A 11 27.48 14.12 -20.50
CA ALA A 11 26.02 14.02 -20.50
C ALA A 11 25.47 13.74 -19.08
N THR A 12 26.11 12.84 -18.33
CA THR A 12 25.77 12.55 -16.93
C THR A 12 25.87 13.81 -16.07
N LEU A 13 26.97 14.56 -16.18
CA LEU A 13 27.14 15.82 -15.46
C LEU A 13 26.02 16.82 -15.81
N GLU A 14 25.75 17.04 -17.10
CA GLU A 14 24.70 17.97 -17.56
C GLU A 14 23.33 17.59 -17.00
N VAL A 15 22.98 16.30 -17.00
CA VAL A 15 21.72 15.80 -16.43
C VAL A 15 21.66 16.02 -14.93
N ASN A 16 22.73 15.70 -14.19
CA ASN A 16 22.77 15.90 -12.74
C ASN A 16 22.69 17.39 -12.35
N LEU A 17 23.33 18.28 -13.11
CA LEU A 17 23.24 19.74 -12.90
C LEU A 17 21.81 20.25 -13.12
N ALA A 18 21.15 19.83 -14.21
CA ALA A 18 19.76 20.17 -14.47
C ALA A 18 18.80 19.58 -13.40
N ALA A 19 19.10 18.38 -12.92
CA ALA A 19 18.34 17.75 -11.84
C ALA A 19 18.45 18.54 -10.54
N ALA A 20 19.64 19.04 -10.17
CA ALA A 20 19.82 19.87 -8.98
C ALA A 20 18.93 21.13 -9.00
N ASP A 21 18.87 21.83 -10.14
CA ASP A 21 17.99 22.99 -10.32
C ASP A 21 16.50 22.63 -10.13
N GLN A 22 16.06 21.51 -10.73
CA GLN A 22 14.67 21.08 -10.64
C GLN A 22 14.31 20.58 -9.24
N ILE A 23 15.19 19.85 -8.57
CA ILE A 23 14.98 19.40 -7.20
C ILE A 23 14.74 20.61 -6.29
N ALA A 24 15.64 21.60 -6.33
CA ALA A 24 15.49 22.82 -5.52
C ALA A 24 14.18 23.56 -5.82
N ARG A 25 13.75 23.61 -7.08
CA ARG A 25 12.46 24.19 -7.49
C ARG A 25 11.28 23.41 -6.92
N GLU A 26 11.27 22.08 -7.04
CA GLU A 26 10.17 21.24 -6.55
C GLU A 26 10.07 21.22 -5.02
N LEU A 27 11.20 21.28 -4.30
CA LEU A 27 11.21 21.42 -2.83
C LEU A 27 10.43 22.66 -2.39
N ARG A 28 10.61 23.79 -3.08
CA ARG A 28 9.88 25.04 -2.80
C ARG A 28 8.40 24.95 -3.18
N LEU A 29 8.10 24.46 -4.39
CA LEU A 29 6.74 24.43 -4.91
C LEU A 29 5.83 23.49 -4.10
N ARG A 30 6.36 22.35 -3.66
CA ARG A 30 5.61 21.33 -2.90
C ARG A 30 5.74 21.48 -1.39
N ASP A 31 6.56 22.43 -0.96
CA ASP A 31 6.96 22.64 0.42
C ASP A 31 7.40 21.36 1.14
N ILE A 32 8.29 20.62 0.48
CA ILE A 32 8.89 19.41 1.04
C ILE A 32 9.92 19.84 2.07
N GLY A 33 9.84 19.31 3.28
CA GLY A 33 10.76 19.62 4.38
C GLY A 33 11.06 18.37 5.20
N GLY A 34 12.11 18.45 6.01
CA GLY A 34 12.71 17.31 6.70
C GLY A 34 14.01 16.89 6.03
N ILE A 35 14.35 15.62 6.19
CA ILE A 35 15.51 14.98 5.58
C ILE A 35 15.11 14.51 4.18
N ILE A 36 15.88 14.92 3.18
CA ILE A 36 15.71 14.58 1.78
C ILE A 36 17.01 13.92 1.34
N VAL A 37 16.91 12.80 0.64
CA VAL A 37 18.06 12.10 0.05
C VAL A 37 17.89 12.11 -1.45
N VAL A 38 18.94 12.52 -2.15
CA VAL A 38 19.01 12.56 -3.61
C VAL A 38 20.07 11.57 -4.06
N ASP A 39 19.68 10.65 -4.93
CA ASP A 39 20.56 9.69 -5.59
C ASP A 39 20.84 10.21 -7.01
N PHE A 40 22.00 10.83 -7.21
CA PHE A 40 22.42 11.33 -8.52
C PHE A 40 22.97 10.18 -9.37
N ILE A 41 23.01 10.36 -10.70
CA ILE A 41 23.67 9.39 -11.57
C ILE A 41 25.15 9.31 -11.21
N ASP A 42 25.67 8.10 -11.08
CA ASP A 42 27.06 7.84 -10.70
C ASP A 42 28.06 8.62 -11.57
N MET A 43 29.01 9.27 -10.91
CA MET A 43 30.10 10.01 -11.52
C MET A 43 31.43 9.48 -10.98
N ALA A 44 32.35 9.10 -11.88
CA ALA A 44 33.68 8.62 -11.50
C ALA A 44 34.59 9.77 -11.03
N ASP A 45 34.53 10.91 -11.72
CA ASP A 45 35.32 12.09 -11.39
C ASP A 45 34.74 12.86 -10.19
N GLU A 46 35.57 13.09 -9.18
CA GLU A 46 35.23 13.84 -7.98
C GLU A 46 34.99 15.33 -8.29
N SER A 47 35.62 15.86 -9.34
CA SER A 47 35.39 17.23 -9.79
C SER A 47 33.92 17.44 -10.22
N ASN A 48 33.35 16.46 -10.92
CA ASN A 48 31.96 16.48 -11.37
C ASN A 48 30.99 16.39 -10.19
N LYS A 49 31.29 15.55 -9.18
CA LYS A 49 30.52 15.51 -7.93
C LYS A 49 30.53 16.86 -7.22
N ARG A 50 31.69 17.53 -7.19
CA ARG A 50 31.80 18.86 -6.58
C ARG A 50 30.95 19.89 -7.32
N LEU A 51 30.94 19.86 -8.65
CA LEU A 51 30.10 20.76 -9.46
C LEU A 51 28.61 20.57 -9.16
N VAL A 52 28.14 19.33 -9.03
CA VAL A 52 26.74 19.04 -8.67
C VAL A 52 26.40 19.55 -7.26
N TYR A 53 27.32 19.38 -6.29
CA TYR A 53 27.16 19.94 -4.95
C TYR A 53 27.03 21.48 -4.95
N GLU A 54 27.95 22.18 -5.63
CA GLU A 54 27.91 23.64 -5.70
C GLU A 54 26.66 24.14 -6.45
N GLN A 55 26.25 23.45 -7.52
CA GLN A 55 25.02 23.77 -8.24
C GLN A 55 23.79 23.60 -7.33
N MET A 56 23.72 22.52 -6.55
CA MET A 56 22.61 22.31 -5.62
C MET A 56 22.57 23.39 -4.53
N LYS A 57 23.74 23.72 -3.95
CA LYS A 57 23.88 24.79 -2.95
C LYS A 57 23.38 26.13 -3.50
N ARG A 58 23.80 26.51 -4.71
CA ARG A 58 23.34 27.71 -5.40
C ARG A 58 21.84 27.70 -5.67
N SER A 59 21.30 26.54 -6.08
CA SER A 59 19.88 26.40 -6.44
C SER A 59 18.92 26.57 -5.26
N VAL A 60 19.38 26.24 -4.05
CA VAL A 60 18.60 26.40 -2.81
C VAL A 60 18.75 27.76 -2.15
N GLU A 61 19.66 28.63 -2.59
CA GLU A 61 19.82 29.99 -2.03
C GLU A 61 18.55 30.85 -2.13
N ARG A 62 17.70 30.58 -3.13
CA ARG A 62 16.41 31.25 -3.31
C ARG A 62 15.31 30.71 -2.39
N ASP A 63 15.58 29.67 -1.60
CA ASP A 63 14.62 29.12 -0.65
C ASP A 63 14.51 30.02 0.58
N ARG A 64 13.28 30.28 1.01
CA ARG A 64 12.99 31.07 2.21
C ARG A 64 13.22 30.28 3.49
N SER A 65 13.19 28.94 3.40
CA SER A 65 13.44 28.05 4.53
C SER A 65 14.94 27.79 4.66
N MET A 66 15.40 27.53 5.88
CA MET A 66 16.79 27.12 6.09
C MET A 66 17.02 25.75 5.44
N VAL A 67 17.98 25.69 4.51
CA VAL A 67 18.41 24.47 3.83
C VAL A 67 19.88 24.22 4.12
N LYS A 68 20.22 22.98 4.50
CA LYS A 68 21.60 22.48 4.58
C LYS A 68 21.77 21.38 3.53
N VAL A 69 22.84 21.44 2.75
CA VAL A 69 23.17 20.47 1.71
C VAL A 69 24.52 19.84 2.09
N SER A 70 24.61 18.52 2.06
CA SER A 70 25.87 17.79 2.22
C SER A 70 26.55 17.61 0.87
N GLU A 71 27.85 17.31 0.89
CA GLU A 71 28.53 16.73 -0.27
C GLU A 71 27.97 15.33 -0.57
N LEU A 72 28.27 14.80 -1.77
CA LEU A 72 27.89 13.43 -2.12
C LEU A 72 28.68 12.44 -1.24
N SER A 73 27.97 11.49 -0.66
CA SER A 73 28.57 10.43 0.15
C SER A 73 29.38 9.45 -0.70
N LYS A 74 30.10 8.54 -0.04
CA LYS A 74 30.80 7.43 -0.71
C LYS A 74 29.88 6.55 -1.56
N HIS A 75 28.58 6.53 -1.28
CA HIS A 75 27.57 5.76 -2.01
C HIS A 75 26.84 6.61 -3.07
N GLY A 76 27.30 7.82 -3.38
CA GLY A 76 26.68 8.69 -4.39
C GLY A 76 25.48 9.51 -3.90
N LEU A 77 25.04 9.30 -2.65
CA LEU A 77 23.87 9.97 -2.09
C LEU A 77 24.21 11.37 -1.56
N MET A 78 23.36 12.35 -1.87
CA MET A 78 23.38 13.69 -1.28
C MET A 78 22.26 13.84 -0.25
N GLU A 79 22.61 14.32 0.94
CA GLU A 79 21.66 14.62 2.02
C GLU A 79 21.33 16.10 2.05
N ILE A 80 20.03 16.41 2.16
CA ILE A 80 19.52 17.77 2.27
C ILE A 80 18.58 17.84 3.47
N THR A 81 18.85 18.78 4.36
CA THR A 81 17.94 19.08 5.48
C THR A 81 17.29 20.43 5.21
N ARG A 82 15.96 20.44 5.03
CA ARG A 82 15.16 21.66 4.85
C ARG A 82 14.21 21.83 6.03
N LYS A 83 14.28 22.97 6.73
CA LYS A 83 13.40 23.26 7.88
C LYS A 83 11.94 23.22 7.45
N ARG A 84 11.14 22.40 8.14
CA ARG A 84 9.70 22.27 7.88
C ARG A 84 8.95 23.40 8.58
N VAL A 85 8.30 24.28 7.82
CA VAL A 85 7.52 25.41 8.36
C VAL A 85 6.02 25.09 8.43
N ARG A 86 5.52 24.30 7.47
CA ARG A 86 4.12 23.86 7.39
C ARG A 86 4.04 22.42 6.83
N PRO A 87 2.85 21.78 6.84
CA PRO A 87 2.66 20.51 6.13
C PRO A 87 2.94 20.67 4.63
N SER A 88 3.44 19.62 3.98
CA SER A 88 3.70 19.65 2.53
C SER A 88 2.39 19.77 1.76
N VAL A 89 2.47 20.30 0.53
CA VAL A 89 1.29 20.47 -0.33
C VAL A 89 0.58 19.14 -0.55
N THR A 90 1.34 18.08 -0.87
CA THR A 90 0.79 16.73 -1.05
C THR A 90 -0.01 16.29 0.17
N PHE A 91 0.52 16.48 1.39
CA PHE A 91 -0.20 16.09 2.60
C PHE A 91 -1.50 16.88 2.80
N MET A 92 -1.57 18.14 2.39
CA MET A 92 -2.77 18.96 2.53
C MET A 92 -3.87 18.62 1.51
N ILE A 93 -3.51 18.09 0.34
CA ILE A 93 -4.45 17.86 -0.77
C ILE A 93 -4.71 16.37 -1.07
N SER A 94 -4.11 15.46 -0.30
CA SER A 94 -4.25 14.01 -0.54
C SER A 94 -4.55 13.24 0.73
N GLU A 95 -5.22 12.12 0.54
CA GLU A 95 -5.49 11.13 1.58
C GLU A 95 -4.71 9.84 1.25
N PRO A 96 -4.36 9.02 2.26
CA PRO A 96 -3.73 7.73 2.03
C PRO A 96 -4.58 6.84 1.11
N CYS A 97 -3.93 6.20 0.13
CA CYS A 97 -4.61 5.26 -0.77
C CYS A 97 -5.28 4.12 0.02
N THR A 98 -6.58 3.92 -0.14
CA THR A 98 -7.35 2.87 0.56
C THR A 98 -6.99 1.46 0.11
N CYS A 99 -6.41 1.30 -1.08
CA CYS A 99 -6.02 -0.01 -1.61
C CYS A 99 -4.69 -0.52 -1.04
N CYS A 100 -3.71 0.37 -0.86
CA CYS A 100 -2.36 0.00 -0.43
C CYS A 100 -1.95 0.63 0.90
N HIS A 101 -2.82 1.42 1.53
CA HIS A 101 -2.54 2.17 2.76
C HIS A 101 -1.22 2.94 2.70
N ALA A 102 -1.02 3.66 1.59
CA ALA A 102 0.19 4.44 1.27
C ALA A 102 1.50 3.65 1.10
N THR A 103 1.47 2.31 1.04
CA THR A 103 2.68 1.50 0.77
C THR A 103 3.14 1.55 -0.70
N GLY A 104 2.28 1.97 -1.62
CA GLY A 104 2.55 1.97 -3.06
C GLY A 104 2.62 0.59 -3.71
N ARG A 105 2.33 -0.48 -2.94
CA ARG A 105 2.33 -1.87 -3.43
C ARG A 105 1.04 -2.57 -3.00
N VAL A 106 0.57 -3.50 -3.82
CA VAL A 106 -0.54 -4.40 -3.48
C VAL A 106 -0.01 -5.83 -3.50
N GLU A 107 -0.59 -6.68 -2.64
CA GLU A 107 -0.16 -8.06 -2.55
C GLU A 107 -0.35 -8.80 -3.89
N ALA A 108 0.62 -9.65 -4.24
CA ALA A 108 0.52 -10.49 -5.42
C ALA A 108 -0.58 -11.54 -5.21
N LEU A 109 -1.36 -11.81 -6.27
CA LEU A 109 -2.47 -12.78 -6.20
C LEU A 109 -1.98 -14.19 -5.84
N GLU A 110 -0.75 -14.54 -6.20
CA GLU A 110 -0.14 -15.81 -5.81
C GLU A 110 0.14 -15.88 -4.31
N THR A 111 0.63 -14.79 -3.69
CA THR A 111 0.80 -14.71 -2.23
C THR A 111 -0.54 -14.82 -1.51
N SER A 112 -1.55 -14.11 -1.99
CA SER A 112 -2.90 -14.20 -1.42
C SER A 112 -3.52 -15.60 -1.63
N PHE A 113 -3.21 -16.29 -2.73
CA PHE A 113 -3.61 -17.68 -2.96
C PHE A 113 -2.96 -18.64 -1.96
N SER A 114 -1.67 -18.51 -1.70
CA SER A 114 -0.99 -19.31 -0.65
C SER A 114 -1.59 -19.05 0.73
N LYS A 115 -2.02 -17.82 1.04
CA LYS A 115 -2.73 -17.51 2.29
C LYS A 115 -4.11 -18.18 2.37
N ILE A 116 -4.84 -18.24 1.26
CA ILE A 116 -6.12 -18.96 1.19
C ILE A 116 -5.88 -20.45 1.51
N GLU A 117 -4.87 -21.07 0.89
CA GLU A 117 -4.49 -22.45 1.16
C GLU A 117 -4.13 -22.68 2.64
N GLN A 118 -3.26 -21.84 3.19
CA GLN A 118 -2.86 -21.92 4.60
C GLN A 118 -4.05 -21.76 5.56
N GLU A 119 -4.97 -20.84 5.27
CA GLU A 119 -6.15 -20.62 6.10
C GLU A 119 -7.13 -21.79 6.04
N ILE A 120 -7.30 -22.42 4.87
CA ILE A 120 -8.07 -23.67 4.76
C ILE A 120 -7.42 -24.76 5.61
N CYS A 121 -6.11 -24.98 5.46
CA CYS A 121 -5.37 -25.99 6.25
C CYS A 121 -5.50 -25.74 7.75
N ARG A 122 -5.43 -24.48 8.19
CA ARG A 122 -5.60 -24.07 9.58
C ARG A 122 -6.99 -24.46 10.09
N LEU A 123 -8.05 -24.14 9.35
CA LEU A 123 -9.42 -24.50 9.72
C LEU A 123 -9.65 -26.01 9.71
N LEU A 124 -9.04 -26.75 8.78
CA LEU A 124 -9.12 -28.21 8.75
C LEU A 124 -8.43 -28.88 9.94
N ALA A 125 -7.42 -28.24 10.54
CA ALA A 125 -6.78 -28.76 11.75
C ALA A 125 -7.71 -28.69 12.98
N GLU A 126 -8.71 -27.81 12.97
CA GLU A 126 -9.72 -27.68 14.03
C GLU A 126 -10.89 -28.66 13.84
N VAL A 127 -11.03 -29.29 12.67
CA VAL A 127 -12.10 -30.24 12.33
C VAL A 127 -11.59 -31.68 12.54
N ASP A 128 -12.37 -32.53 13.20
CA ASP A 128 -12.03 -33.95 13.38
C ASP A 128 -11.84 -34.64 12.01
N GLN A 129 -10.60 -35.06 11.73
CA GLN A 129 -10.15 -35.50 10.41
C GLN A 129 -10.62 -36.91 10.03
N THR A 130 -11.13 -37.67 11.00
CA THR A 130 -11.28 -39.12 10.87
C THR A 130 -12.44 -39.58 9.98
N ALA A 131 -13.42 -38.72 9.67
CA ALA A 131 -14.67 -39.14 9.02
C ALA A 131 -14.81 -38.82 7.50
N TYR A 132 -14.01 -37.91 6.92
CA TYR A 132 -14.29 -37.40 5.56
C TYR A 132 -13.23 -37.71 4.48
N LEU A 133 -12.08 -38.30 4.83
CA LEU A 133 -10.96 -38.47 3.89
C LEU A 133 -11.24 -39.45 2.74
N GLU A 134 -12.21 -40.34 2.91
CA GLU A 134 -12.56 -41.41 1.96
C GLU A 134 -13.80 -41.08 1.09
N ASN A 135 -14.68 -40.18 1.54
CA ASN A 135 -15.92 -39.86 0.83
C ASN A 135 -15.99 -38.38 0.40
N PRO A 136 -15.91 -38.07 -0.91
CA PRO A 136 -16.03 -36.69 -1.41
C PRO A 136 -17.32 -35.96 -1.01
N LYS A 137 -18.42 -36.68 -0.71
CA LYS A 137 -19.66 -36.05 -0.24
C LYS A 137 -19.57 -35.52 1.20
N ALA A 138 -18.61 -36.04 1.98
CA ALA A 138 -18.35 -35.68 3.36
C ALA A 138 -17.26 -34.59 3.50
N TRP A 139 -16.60 -34.19 2.41
CA TRP A 139 -15.57 -33.14 2.44
C TRP A 139 -16.12 -31.84 3.04
N PRO A 140 -15.36 -31.18 3.95
CA PRO A 140 -15.74 -29.89 4.51
C PRO A 140 -16.01 -28.87 3.40
N ARG A 141 -17.09 -28.09 3.59
CA ARG A 141 -17.53 -27.08 2.63
C ARG A 141 -17.12 -25.71 3.16
N PHE A 142 -16.50 -24.89 2.33
CA PHE A 142 -16.14 -23.52 2.65
C PHE A 142 -16.74 -22.54 1.64
N ILE A 143 -17.14 -21.36 2.12
CA ILE A 143 -17.45 -20.20 1.29
C ILE A 143 -16.18 -19.34 1.22
N LEU A 144 -15.63 -19.21 0.02
CA LEU A 144 -14.50 -18.34 -0.27
C LEU A 144 -15.00 -17.07 -0.97
N ARG A 145 -14.98 -15.94 -0.26
CA ARG A 145 -15.34 -14.63 -0.80
C ARG A 145 -14.07 -13.89 -1.22
N VAL A 146 -14.04 -13.39 -2.45
CA VAL A 146 -12.86 -12.72 -3.03
C VAL A 146 -13.25 -11.53 -3.90
N ASP A 147 -12.28 -10.69 -4.23
CA ASP A 147 -12.45 -9.65 -5.24
C ASP A 147 -12.45 -10.23 -6.68
N HIS A 148 -12.81 -9.40 -7.66
CA HIS A 148 -12.92 -9.80 -9.07
C HIS A 148 -11.58 -10.26 -9.68
N HIS A 149 -10.45 -9.66 -9.32
CA HIS A 149 -9.15 -10.05 -9.85
C HIS A 149 -8.76 -11.43 -9.33
N MET A 150 -8.98 -11.68 -8.04
CA MET A 150 -8.72 -12.98 -7.45
C MET A 150 -9.65 -14.06 -8.03
N CYS A 151 -10.93 -13.76 -8.25
CA CYS A 151 -11.85 -14.68 -8.92
C CYS A 151 -11.30 -15.11 -10.29
N ASN A 152 -10.94 -14.15 -11.15
CA ASN A 152 -10.37 -14.43 -12.46
C ASN A 152 -9.07 -15.24 -12.36
N TYR A 153 -8.20 -14.93 -11.41
CA TYR A 153 -6.96 -15.67 -11.17
C TYR A 153 -7.21 -17.13 -10.78
N LEU A 154 -8.17 -17.37 -9.89
CA LEU A 154 -8.58 -18.69 -9.40
C LEU A 154 -9.24 -19.54 -10.49
N THR A 155 -10.06 -18.92 -11.36
CA THR A 155 -10.86 -19.61 -12.38
C THR A 155 -10.23 -19.60 -13.77
N SER A 156 -9.06 -18.98 -13.94
CA SER A 156 -8.36 -18.95 -15.24
C SER A 156 -7.82 -20.34 -15.64
N GLY A 157 -7.87 -20.61 -16.95
CA GLY A 157 -7.29 -21.82 -17.56
C GLY A 157 -8.21 -23.05 -17.54
N LYS A 158 -7.77 -24.12 -18.22
CA LYS A 158 -8.54 -25.38 -18.33
C LYS A 158 -8.56 -26.17 -17.01
N LYS A 159 -7.43 -26.18 -16.30
CA LYS A 159 -7.31 -26.72 -14.93
C LYS A 159 -7.17 -25.52 -13.99
N THR A 160 -8.28 -25.14 -13.37
CA THR A 160 -8.33 -23.93 -12.54
C THR A 160 -7.57 -24.15 -11.24
N ARG A 161 -6.95 -23.09 -10.71
CA ARG A 161 -6.26 -23.13 -9.41
C ARG A 161 -7.23 -23.49 -8.30
N LEU A 162 -8.47 -23.03 -8.40
CA LEU A 162 -9.54 -23.39 -7.47
C LEU A 162 -9.81 -24.91 -7.46
N ALA A 163 -9.91 -25.54 -8.63
CA ALA A 163 -10.15 -26.97 -8.73
C ALA A 163 -8.97 -27.78 -8.19
N ILE A 164 -7.74 -27.36 -8.51
CA ILE A 164 -6.52 -27.98 -7.97
C ILE A 164 -6.53 -27.89 -6.44
N LEU A 165 -6.70 -26.68 -5.88
CA LEU A 165 -6.75 -26.45 -4.44
C LEU A 165 -7.83 -27.28 -3.74
N SER A 166 -9.05 -27.28 -4.28
CA SER A 166 -10.19 -28.05 -3.77
C SER A 166 -9.88 -29.56 -3.73
N SER A 167 -9.29 -30.09 -4.80
CA SER A 167 -8.93 -31.52 -4.87
C SER A 167 -7.77 -31.90 -3.96
N SER A 168 -6.72 -31.06 -3.89
CA SER A 168 -5.53 -31.32 -3.08
C SER A 168 -5.83 -31.30 -1.59
N LEU A 169 -6.66 -30.35 -1.14
CA LEU A 169 -7.04 -30.22 0.27
C LEU A 169 -8.27 -31.06 0.64
N LYS A 170 -8.90 -31.75 -0.32
CA LYS A 170 -10.13 -32.52 -0.12
C LYS A 170 -11.26 -31.69 0.52
N VAL A 171 -11.53 -30.51 -0.05
CA VAL A 171 -12.57 -29.57 0.41
C VAL A 171 -13.46 -29.11 -0.74
N TRP A 172 -14.70 -28.76 -0.43
CA TRP A 172 -15.58 -28.05 -1.36
C TRP A 172 -15.44 -26.54 -1.18
N LEU A 173 -15.13 -25.82 -2.25
CA LEU A 173 -15.01 -24.35 -2.23
C LEU A 173 -16.15 -23.71 -3.02
N LEU A 174 -17.04 -23.00 -2.33
CA LEU A 174 -18.03 -22.12 -2.95
C LEU A 174 -17.43 -20.72 -3.12
N LEU A 175 -17.02 -20.41 -4.36
CA LEU A 175 -16.48 -19.10 -4.71
C LEU A 175 -17.59 -18.05 -4.81
N LYS A 176 -17.41 -16.92 -4.12
CA LYS A 176 -18.31 -15.75 -4.20
C LYS A 176 -17.50 -14.49 -4.48
N VAL A 177 -17.93 -13.70 -5.46
CA VAL A 177 -17.31 -12.40 -5.73
C VAL A 177 -17.98 -11.33 -4.87
N ALA A 178 -17.19 -10.62 -4.05
CA ALA A 178 -17.65 -9.55 -3.21
C ALA A 178 -17.17 -8.18 -3.73
N ARG A 179 -18.04 -7.17 -3.67
CA ARG A 179 -17.67 -5.77 -3.92
C ARG A 179 -17.05 -5.17 -2.67
N GLY A 180 -16.12 -4.24 -2.83
CA GLY A 180 -15.45 -3.54 -1.73
C GLY A 180 -14.24 -4.25 -1.14
N PHE A 181 -13.87 -5.42 -1.68
CA PHE A 181 -12.62 -6.09 -1.32
C PHE A 181 -11.48 -5.43 -2.09
N THR A 182 -10.37 -5.15 -1.40
CA THR A 182 -9.12 -4.76 -2.06
C THR A 182 -8.57 -5.96 -2.82
N ARG A 183 -7.73 -5.71 -3.82
CA ARG A 183 -7.15 -6.78 -4.65
C ARG A 183 -6.40 -7.79 -3.79
N GLY A 184 -6.77 -9.06 -3.88
CA GLY A 184 -6.16 -10.15 -3.11
C GLY A 184 -6.74 -10.32 -1.71
N ALA A 185 -7.60 -9.42 -1.24
CA ALA A 185 -8.35 -9.66 -0.02
C ALA A 185 -9.32 -10.83 -0.21
N PHE A 186 -9.50 -11.62 0.85
CA PHE A 186 -10.42 -12.73 0.86
C PHE A 186 -11.03 -12.91 2.25
N GLU A 187 -12.18 -13.59 2.28
CA GLU A 187 -12.85 -14.02 3.51
C GLU A 187 -13.25 -15.48 3.31
N LEU A 188 -12.85 -16.34 4.25
CA LEU A 188 -13.13 -17.76 4.23
C LEU A 188 -14.05 -18.11 5.40
N LYS A 189 -15.14 -18.84 5.12
CA LYS A 189 -16.08 -19.33 6.15
C LYS A 189 -16.38 -20.79 5.96
N LEU A 190 -16.41 -21.56 7.04
CA LEU A 190 -16.96 -22.91 7.00
C LEU A 190 -18.47 -22.82 6.71
N PHE A 191 -18.94 -23.67 5.82
CA PHE A 191 -20.34 -23.80 5.49
C PHE A 191 -20.98 -24.79 6.46
N THR A 192 -21.68 -24.26 7.46
CA THR A 192 -22.59 -25.02 8.31
C THR A 192 -23.96 -25.02 7.64
N ASP A 193 -24.59 -26.18 7.50
CA ASP A 193 -25.93 -26.27 6.94
C ASP A 193 -26.92 -25.73 7.97
N ASP A 194 -27.29 -24.44 7.86
CA ASP A 194 -28.23 -23.76 8.77
C ASP A 194 -29.66 -24.27 8.56
N LYS A 195 -29.90 -25.52 8.96
CA LYS A 195 -31.21 -26.03 9.38
C LYS A 195 -31.19 -26.34 10.88
N ALA A 196 -30.57 -25.50 11.70
CA ALA A 196 -30.84 -25.45 13.14
C ALA A 196 -30.36 -24.12 13.73
N ASN A 197 -31.26 -23.46 14.47
CA ASN A 197 -31.03 -22.36 15.41
C ASN A 197 -30.83 -20.93 14.87
N ASN A 198 -31.99 -20.33 14.62
CA ASN A 198 -32.30 -19.01 15.17
C ASN A 198 -32.16 -19.05 16.72
N LYS A 199 -31.02 -18.56 17.26
CA LYS A 199 -30.85 -17.79 18.52
C LYS A 199 -29.41 -17.85 19.06
N GLN A 200 -28.78 -16.68 19.16
CA GLN A 200 -27.69 -16.26 20.07
C GLN A 200 -26.39 -17.10 20.02
N HIS A 201 -25.22 -16.57 19.66
CA HIS A 201 -24.51 -15.52 20.41
C HIS A 201 -23.44 -14.83 19.55
N GLN A 202 -23.27 -13.53 19.79
CA GLN A 202 -22.06 -12.77 19.51
C GLN A 202 -20.85 -13.38 20.25
N ALA A 203 -19.81 -13.79 19.53
CA ALA A 203 -18.39 -13.86 19.96
C ALA A 203 -17.57 -14.43 18.78
N GLY A 204 -16.39 -13.97 18.41
CA GLY A 204 -15.59 -12.84 18.79
C GLY A 204 -14.70 -12.48 17.58
N ILE A 205 -14.38 -11.20 17.45
CA ILE A 205 -13.46 -10.69 16.44
C ILE A 205 -12.04 -11.07 16.86
N SER A 206 -11.31 -11.75 15.97
CA SER A 206 -9.86 -11.95 16.03
C SER A 206 -9.36 -11.93 14.59
N VAL A 207 -8.38 -11.16 14.12
CA VAL A 207 -7.53 -10.10 14.66
C VAL A 207 -7.22 -9.22 13.44
N LEU A 208 -7.57 -7.94 13.49
CA LEU A 208 -6.93 -6.93 12.63
C LEU A 208 -5.88 -6.23 13.49
N GLN A 209 -4.64 -6.24 13.02
CA GLN A 209 -3.49 -5.60 13.65
C GLN A 209 -3.83 -4.16 14.07
N GLN A 210 -3.71 -3.90 15.36
CA GLN A 210 -3.66 -2.55 15.90
C GLN A 210 -2.41 -1.86 15.34
N THR A 211 -2.61 -0.81 14.56
CA THR A 211 -1.59 0.22 14.36
C THR A 211 -1.84 1.30 15.40
N GLU A 212 -0.80 1.60 16.18
CA GLU A 212 -0.84 2.57 17.27
C GLU A 212 -1.16 3.98 16.76
N ALA A 213 -2.41 4.39 16.89
CA ALA A 213 -2.80 5.79 16.77
C ALA A 213 -2.64 6.47 18.13
N ARG A 214 -1.62 7.33 18.25
CA ARG A 214 -1.47 8.25 19.38
C ARG A 214 -2.69 9.17 19.48
N THR A 215 -3.48 9.00 20.53
CA THR A 215 -4.60 9.87 20.90
C THR A 215 -4.12 11.27 21.26
N VAL A 216 -4.48 12.28 20.46
CA VAL A 216 -4.57 13.67 20.93
C VAL A 216 -5.99 13.90 21.40
N ASN A 217 -6.13 14.15 22.70
CA ASN A 217 -7.38 14.39 23.39
C ASN A 217 -7.93 15.77 23.00
N SER A 218 -9.11 15.85 22.37
CA SER A 218 -9.86 17.11 22.29
C SER A 218 -11.32 16.84 22.59
N GLY A 219 -11.71 17.08 23.85
CA GLY A 219 -13.09 17.11 24.27
C GLY A 219 -13.78 18.33 23.68
N ARG A 220 -14.69 18.13 22.73
CA ARG A 220 -15.72 19.12 22.39
C ARG A 220 -17.05 18.39 22.20
N LYS A 221 -17.95 18.55 23.17
CA LYS A 221 -19.36 18.14 23.08
C LYS A 221 -20.00 18.86 21.90
N VAL A 222 -20.34 18.13 20.85
CA VAL A 222 -21.13 18.64 19.73
C VAL A 222 -22.59 18.62 20.15
N THR A 223 -23.19 19.81 20.31
CA THR A 223 -24.63 19.95 20.57
C THR A 223 -25.35 19.98 19.23
N LEU A 224 -26.19 18.97 18.97
CA LEU A 224 -27.03 18.92 17.77
C LEU A 224 -28.21 19.89 17.95
N VAL A 225 -28.29 20.93 17.12
CA VAL A 225 -29.44 21.85 17.08
C VAL A 225 -30.39 21.41 15.95
N PRO A 226 -31.69 21.20 16.22
CA PRO A 226 -32.62 20.78 15.18
C PRO A 226 -32.97 21.94 14.24
N VAL A 227 -32.84 21.69 12.94
CA VAL A 227 -33.21 22.64 11.87
C VAL A 227 -34.73 22.74 11.77
N LYS A 228 -35.31 23.92 12.06
CA LYS A 228 -36.73 24.20 11.83
C LYS A 228 -37.02 24.24 10.32
N LYS A 229 -37.94 23.38 9.86
CA LYS A 229 -38.53 23.43 8.51
C LYS A 229 -39.19 24.80 8.29
N ARG A 230 -38.72 25.56 7.29
CA ARG A 230 -39.44 26.75 6.79
C ARG A 230 -40.73 26.29 6.10
N LYS A 231 -41.88 26.79 6.56
CA LYS A 231 -43.16 26.67 5.86
C LYS A 231 -43.06 27.46 4.54
N ALA A 232 -43.41 26.82 3.43
CA ALA A 232 -43.71 27.51 2.19
C ALA A 232 -44.99 28.32 2.39
N SER A 233 -44.91 29.65 2.24
CA SER A 233 -46.10 30.50 2.12
C SER A 233 -46.45 30.57 0.65
N GLY A 234 -47.61 30.02 0.30
CA GLY A 234 -48.25 30.22 -0.99
C GLY A 234 -49.21 31.41 -0.91
N LYS A 235 -49.31 32.08 -2.06
CA LYS A 235 -50.16 33.23 -2.44
C LYS A 235 -49.71 34.60 -1.92
#